data_AF-A0A3B8Y175-F1
#
_entry.id   AF-A0A3B8Y175-F1
#
_cell.length_a   1.000
_cell.length_b   1.000
_cell.length_c   1.000
_cell.angle_alpha   90.00
_cell.angle_beta   90.00
_cell.angle_gamma   90.00
#
_symmetry.space_group_name_H-M   'P 1'
#
loop_
_entity.id
_entity.type
_entity.pdbx_description
1 polymer ?
#
loop_
_entity_poly.entity_id
_entity_poly.type
_entity_poly.pdbx_seq_one_letter_code
_entity_poly.pdbx_strand_id
1 'polypeptide(L)' 'MNEKILLEKWQTLEPDEQEKVMAFIDNLKKEKSNYKPKTELGKKLWELRQKIVADPSVQLKNWEEIEAEMDEIRGRNR' A
#
# COMPACT_ATOMS: atom_id res chain seq x y z
N MET A 1 -4.65 -6.99 -19.79
CA MET A 1 -4.63 -8.46 -19.74
C MET A 1 -6.07 -8.94 -19.88
N ASN A 2 -6.37 -9.85 -20.81
CA ASN A 2 -7.72 -10.36 -21.01
C ASN A 2 -8.02 -11.46 -19.98
N GLU A 3 -9.18 -11.41 -19.31
CA GLU A 3 -9.63 -12.40 -18.32
C GLU A 3 -9.57 -13.83 -18.88
N LYS A 4 -9.92 -13.99 -20.17
CA LYS A 4 -9.87 -15.27 -20.86
C LYS A 4 -8.48 -15.91 -20.86
N ILE A 5 -7.42 -15.11 -21.05
CA ILE A 5 -6.04 -15.60 -21.08
C ILE A 5 -5.59 -16.09 -19.70
N LEU A 6 -6.08 -15.48 -18.63
CA LEU A 6 -5.77 -15.90 -17.26
C LEU A 6 -6.43 -17.25 -16.93
N LEU A 7 -7.69 -17.43 -17.33
CA LEU A 7 -8.41 -18.70 -17.14
C LEU A 7 -7.79 -19.84 -17.93
N GLU A 8 -7.42 -19.59 -19.19
CA GLU A 8 -6.74 -20.60 -20.03
C GLU A 8 -5.42 -21.04 -19.38
N LYS A 9 -4.58 -20.09 -18.93
CA LYS A 9 -3.32 -20.41 -18.24
C LYS A 9 -3.54 -21.14 -16.92
N TRP A 10 -4.54 -20.74 -16.14
CA TRP A 10 -4.89 -21.40 -14.89
C TRP A 10 -5.29 -22.86 -15.10
N GLN A 11 -6.12 -23.13 -16.11
CA GLN A 11 -6.61 -24.48 -16.42
C GLN A 11 -5.51 -25.41 -16.92
N THR A 12 -4.43 -24.89 -17.50
CA THR A 12 -3.27 -25.68 -17.94
C THR A 12 -2.30 -26.07 -16.82
N LEU A 13 -2.45 -25.50 -15.62
CA LEU A 13 -1.59 -25.83 -14.48
C LEU A 13 -2.02 -27.14 -13.83
N GLU A 14 -1.03 -27.90 -13.35
CA GLU A 14 -1.28 -29.05 -12.49
C GLU A 14 -1.87 -28.61 -11.13
N PRO A 15 -2.59 -29.49 -10.41
CA PRO A 15 -3.26 -29.13 -9.16
C PRO A 15 -2.32 -28.51 -8.10
N ASP A 16 -1.08 -28.97 -8.01
CA ASP A 16 -0.09 -28.43 -7.07
C ASP A 16 0.39 -27.02 -7.46
N GLU A 17 0.45 -26.72 -8.76
CA GLU A 17 0.80 -25.40 -9.26
C GLU A 17 -0.36 -24.41 -9.10
N GLN A 18 -1.60 -24.86 -9.24
CA GLN A 18 -2.79 -24.07 -8.89
C GLN A 18 -2.78 -23.66 -7.42
N GLU A 19 -2.42 -24.58 -6.52
CA GLU A 19 -2.31 -24.30 -5.09
C GLU A 19 -1.23 -23.24 -4.79
N LYS A 20 -0.08 -23.31 -5.48
CA LYS A 20 0.99 -22.28 -5.40
C LYS A 20 0.48 -20.91 -5.83
N VAL A 21 -0.32 -20.83 -6.90
CA VAL A 21 -0.90 -19.56 -7.36
C VAL A 21 -1.92 -19.03 -6.36
N MET A 22 -2.75 -19.87 -5.73
CA MET A 22 -3.65 -19.43 -4.65
C MET A 22 -2.87 -18.87 -3.47
N ALA A 23 -1.82 -19.58 -3.02
CA ALA A 23 -0.97 -19.13 -1.93
C ALA A 23 -0.29 -17.78 -2.26
N PHE A 24 0.14 -17.60 -3.51
CA PHE A 24 0.69 -16.33 -3.99
C PHE A 24 -0.36 -15.19 -3.95
N ILE A 25 -1.58 -15.43 -4.46
CA ILE A 25 -2.67 -14.44 -4.42
C ILE A 25 -3.01 -14.05 -2.97
N ASP A 26 -3.06 -15.01 -2.06
CA ASP A 26 -3.33 -14.76 -0.65
C ASP A 26 -2.20 -13.97 0.02
N ASN A 27 -0.95 -14.19 -0.40
CA ASN A 27 0.19 -13.40 0.07
C ASN A 27 0.17 -11.96 -0.48
N LEU A 28 -0.24 -11.75 -1.74
CA LEU A 28 -0.45 -10.40 -2.29
C LEU A 28 -1.49 -9.60 -1.49
N LYS A 29 -2.52 -10.26 -0.95
CA LYS A 29 -3.48 -9.60 -0.04
C LYS A 29 -2.86 -9.20 1.30
N LYS A 30 -1.87 -9.95 1.79
CA LYS A 30 -1.17 -9.70 3.07
C LYS A 30 -0.10 -8.61 2.96
N GLU A 31 0.45 -8.34 1.77
CA GLU A 31 1.47 -7.31 1.56
C GLU A 31 0.93 -5.87 1.60
N LYS A 32 -0.39 -5.67 1.78
CA LYS A 32 -0.95 -4.38 2.17
C LYS A 32 -0.53 -4.07 3.62
N SER A 33 0.70 -3.57 3.79
CA SER A 33 1.35 -3.15 5.04
C SER A 33 0.63 -3.64 6.32
N ASN A 34 1.05 -4.78 6.85
CA ASN A 34 0.55 -5.32 8.13
C ASN A 34 0.94 -4.49 9.36
N TYR A 35 1.24 -3.19 9.18
CA TYR A 35 1.51 -2.29 10.29
C TYR A 35 0.27 -2.20 11.17
N LYS A 36 0.39 -2.73 12.40
CA LYS A 36 -0.62 -2.61 13.45
C LYS A 36 -0.07 -1.67 14.52
N PRO A 37 -0.63 -0.45 14.65
CA PRO A 37 -0.19 0.47 15.70
C PRO A 37 -0.47 -0.12 17.09
N LYS A 38 0.54 -0.08 17.96
CA LYS A 38 0.48 -0.67 19.30
C LYS A 38 0.02 0.32 20.38
N THR A 39 0.16 1.61 20.14
CA THR A 39 -0.20 2.68 21.08
C THR A 39 -1.49 3.38 20.63
N GLU A 40 -2.22 3.98 21.57
CA GLU A 40 -3.43 4.75 21.24
C GLU A 40 -3.13 5.93 20.31
N LEU A 41 -2.00 6.60 20.50
CA LEU A 41 -1.54 7.64 19.59
C LEU A 41 -1.26 7.06 18.19
N GLY A 42 -0.58 5.92 18.12
CA GLY A 42 -0.30 5.24 16.85
C GLY A 42 -1.57 4.86 16.10
N LYS A 43 -2.61 4.40 16.81
CA LYS A 43 -3.92 4.05 16.20
C LYS A 43 -4.56 5.27 15.56
N LYS A 44 -4.62 6.40 16.30
CA LYS A 44 -5.17 7.66 15.79
C LYS A 44 -4.40 8.19 14.57
N LEU A 45 -3.07 8.18 14.64
CA LEU A 45 -2.22 8.61 13.52
C LEU A 45 -2.39 7.70 12.29
N TRP A 46 -2.52 6.40 12.51
CA TRP A 46 -2.75 5.43 11.44
C TRP A 46 -4.10 5.65 10.77
N GLU A 47 -5.17 5.85 11.53
CA GLU A 47 -6.50 6.19 10.99
C GLU A 47 -6.48 7.48 10.17
N LEU A 48 -5.81 8.52 10.65
CA LEU A 48 -5.63 9.77 9.91
C LEU A 48 -4.90 9.54 8.59
N ARG A 49 -3.81 8.76 8.61
CA ARG A 49 -3.08 8.40 7.39
C ARG A 49 -3.99 7.68 6.40
N GLN A 50 -4.80 6.70 6.84
CA GLN A 50 -5.70 5.97 5.95
C GLN A 50 -6.74 6.90 5.31
N LYS A 51 -7.30 7.85 6.07
CA LYS A 51 -8.24 8.85 5.56
C LYS A 51 -7.59 9.73 4.48
N ILE A 52 -6.40 10.25 4.75
CA ILE A 52 -5.67 11.13 3.82
C ILE A 52 -5.30 10.39 2.53
N VAL A 53 -4.79 9.16 2.63
CA VAL A 53 -4.38 8.37 1.45
C VAL A 53 -5.58 7.93 0.61
N ALA A 54 -6.75 7.72 1.22
CA ALA A 54 -7.96 7.33 0.52
C ALA A 54 -8.70 8.51 -0.13
N ASP A 55 -8.39 9.74 0.27
CA ASP A 55 -9.04 10.94 -0.26
C ASP A 55 -8.40 11.37 -1.59
N PRO A 56 -9.10 11.24 -2.73
CA PRO A 56 -8.55 11.61 -4.03
C PRO A 56 -8.37 13.12 -4.21
N SER A 57 -8.98 13.95 -3.35
CA SER A 57 -8.81 15.41 -3.38
C SER A 57 -7.51 15.88 -2.72
N VAL A 58 -6.86 15.01 -1.93
CA VAL A 58 -5.59 15.32 -1.30
C VAL A 58 -4.44 14.93 -2.21
N GLN A 59 -3.74 15.93 -2.74
CA GLN A 59 -2.50 15.71 -3.47
C GLN A 59 -1.38 15.41 -2.47
N LEU A 60 -0.91 14.16 -2.47
CA LEU A 60 0.26 13.77 -1.67
C LEU A 60 1.52 14.38 -2.27
N LYS A 61 2.33 14.99 -1.41
CA LYS A 61 3.62 15.56 -1.79
C LYS A 61 4.59 14.47 -2.21
N ASN A 62 5.42 14.78 -3.20
CA ASN A 62 6.59 13.99 -3.56
C ASN A 62 7.79 14.34 -2.66
N TRP A 63 8.91 13.64 -2.85
CA TRP A 63 10.09 13.80 -2.00
C TRP A 63 10.73 15.20 -2.09
N GLU A 64 10.73 15.82 -3.27
CA GLU A 64 11.30 17.16 -3.45
C GLU A 64 10.45 18.21 -2.73
N GLU A 65 9.11 18.09 -2.83
CA GLU A 65 8.16 18.97 -2.15
C GLU A 65 8.22 18.84 -0.62
N ILE A 66 8.51 17.63 -0.12
CA ILE A 66 8.72 17.39 1.31
C ILE A 66 10.01 18.04 1.80
N GLU A 67 11.13 17.87 1.09
CA GLU A 67 12.41 18.44 1.51
C GLU A 67 12.36 19.98 1.52
N ALA A 68 11.73 20.58 0.50
CA ALA A 68 11.54 22.02 0.44
C ALA A 68 10.77 22.56 1.66
N GLU A 69 9.68 21.88 2.05
CA GLU A 69 8.93 22.24 3.27
C GLU A 69 9.76 22.07 4.55
N MET A 70 10.55 21.00 4.63
CA MET A 70 11.44 20.77 5.77
C MET A 70 12.50 21.87 5.91
N ASP A 71 13.06 22.33 4.81
CA ASP A 71 14.04 23.42 4.80
C ASP A 71 13.41 24.76 5.21
N GLU A 72 12.18 25.05 4.78
CA GLU A 72 11.43 26.22 5.26
C GLU A 72 11.19 26.16 6.77
N ILE A 73 10.79 25.00 7.30
CA ILE A 73 10.56 24.80 8.74
C ILE A 73 11.86 24.99 9.52
N ARG A 74 12.98 24.41 9.04
CA ARG A 74 14.30 24.57 9.67
C ARG A 74 14.76 26.02 9.64
N GLY A 75 14.50 26.74 8.54
CA GLY A 75 14.82 28.15 8.39
C GLY A 75 14.02 29.08 9.32
N ARG A 76 12.76 28.74 9.60
CA ARG A 76 11.89 29.51 10.53
C ARG A 76 12.23 29.33 12.00
N ASN A 77 12.87 28.22 12.38
CA ASN A 77 13.22 27.91 13.77
C ASN A 77 14.63 28.41 14.16
N ARG A 78 15.22 29.29 13.36
CA ARG A 78 16.47 30.02 13.65
C ARG A 78 16.18 31.46 14.02
#